data_AF-A0A1Y4S782-F1
#
_entry.id   AF-A0A1Y4S782-F1
#
_cell.length_a   1.000
_cell.length_b   1.000
_cell.length_c   1.000
_cell.angle_alpha   90.00
_cell.angle_beta   90.00
_cell.angle_gamma   90.00
#
_symmetry.space_group_name_H-M   'P 1'
#
loop_
_entity.id
_entity.type
_entity.pdbx_description
1 polymer ?
#
loop_
_entity_poly.entity_id
_entity_poly.type
_entity_poly.pdbx_seq_one_letter_code
_entity_poly.pdbx_strand_id
1 'polypeptide(L)'
;MKWFNVWFLLSGVWIVIAILNLVQGREGTLIAFNIFAVILFAALGGVQNYAAKQDQKGKKLLRRIYTIVILALILFLGALIVWTLRQG
;
A
#
# COMPACT_ATOMS: atom_id res chain seq x y z
N MET A 1 13.62 -4.57 14.86
CA MET A 1 12.38 -5.36 14.98
C MET A 1 11.10 -4.51 15.14
N LYS A 2 11.13 -3.26 15.65
CA LYS A 2 9.90 -2.48 15.91
C LYS A 2 9.11 -2.02 14.66
N TRP A 3 9.79 -1.72 13.55
CA TRP A 3 9.16 -1.12 12.36
C TRP A 3 8.40 -2.11 11.45
N PHE A 4 8.74 -3.41 11.47
CA PHE A 4 8.00 -4.44 10.72
C PHE A 4 6.55 -4.56 11.19
N ASN A 5 6.34 -4.48 12.51
CA ASN A 5 5.01 -4.55 13.12
C ASN A 5 4.13 -3.36 12.71
N VAL A 6 4.72 -2.20 12.41
CA VAL A 6 3.98 -0.99 12.02
C VAL A 6 3.28 -1.19 10.66
N TRP A 7 3.99 -1.75 9.67
CA TRP A 7 3.41 -1.96 8.35
C TRP A 7 2.32 -3.04 8.34
N PHE A 8 2.51 -4.10 9.11
CA PHE A 8 1.49 -5.14 9.27
C PHE A 8 0.25 -4.60 10.01
N LEU A 9 0.45 -3.77 11.04
CA LEU A 9 -0.66 -3.13 11.74
C LEU A 9 -1.43 -2.18 10.82
N LEU A 10 -0.72 -1.37 10.02
CA LEU A 10 -1.33 -0.48 9.03
C LEU A 10 -2.10 -1.28 7.96
N SER A 11 -1.54 -2.39 7.48
CA SER A 11 -2.25 -3.29 6.57
C SER A 11 -3.56 -3.79 7.20
N GLY A 12 -3.52 -4.23 8.47
CA GLY A 12 -4.72 -4.64 9.22
C GLY A 12 -5.78 -3.53 9.35
N VAL A 13 -5.37 -2.30 9.67
CA VAL A 13 -6.27 -1.14 9.75
C VAL A 13 -6.96 -0.90 8.41
N TRP A 14 -6.21 -0.92 7.31
CA TRP A 14 -6.75 -0.71 5.97
C TRP A 14 -7.67 -1.84 5.50
N ILE A 15 -7.45 -3.09 5.95
CA ILE A 15 -8.39 -4.21 5.72
C ILE A 15 -9.72 -3.91 6.42
N VAL A 16 -9.70 -3.49 7.69
CA VAL A 16 -10.91 -3.17 8.43
C VAL A 16 -11.68 -2.03 7.75
N ILE A 17 -11.00 -0.99 7.30
CA ILE A 17 -11.63 0.12 6.57
C ILE A 17 -12.20 -0.35 5.22
N ALA A 18 -11.52 -1.24 4.49
CA ALA A 18 -12.04 -1.84 3.26
C ALA A 18 -13.37 -2.59 3.51
N ILE A 19 -13.41 -3.41 4.57
CA ILE A 19 -14.60 -4.17 4.96
C ILE A 19 -15.73 -3.23 5.38
N LEU A 20 -15.44 -2.19 6.18
CA LEU A 20 -16.42 -1.20 6.58
C LEU A 20 -17.00 -0.45 5.37
N ASN A 21 -16.16 -0.10 4.40
CA ASN A 21 -16.62 0.55 3.16
C ASN A 21 -17.47 -0.39 2.29
N LEU A 22 -17.14 -1.68 2.23
CA LEU A 22 -17.92 -2.70 1.54
C LEU A 22 -19.30 -2.88 2.19
N VAL A 23 -19.35 -2.99 3.52
CA VAL A 23 -20.60 -3.15 4.28
C VAL A 23 -21.48 -1.91 4.21
N GLN A 24 -20.87 -0.71 4.19
CA GLN A 24 -21.60 0.56 4.04
C GLN A 24 -22.05 0.86 2.60
N GLY A 25 -21.78 -0.03 1.64
CA GLY A 25 -22.13 0.19 0.24
C GLY A 25 -21.44 1.41 -0.37
N ARG A 26 -20.25 1.77 0.13
CA ARG A 26 -19.47 2.88 -0.43
C ARG A 26 -18.96 2.51 -1.82
N GLU A 27 -18.60 3.53 -2.61
CA GLU A 27 -18.14 3.34 -3.98
C GLU A 27 -17.04 2.27 -4.09
N GLY A 28 -17.14 1.42 -5.12
CA GLY A 28 -16.14 0.39 -5.41
C GLY A 28 -14.72 0.95 -5.54
N THR A 29 -14.58 2.20 -5.96
CA THR A 29 -13.30 2.93 -6.05
C THR A 29 -12.62 3.10 -4.69
N LEU A 30 -13.40 3.43 -3.65
CA LEU A 30 -12.89 3.53 -2.28
C LEU A 30 -12.44 2.16 -1.77
N ILE A 31 -13.24 1.11 -2.01
CA ILE A 31 -12.89 -0.25 -1.59
C ILE A 31 -11.62 -0.73 -2.28
N ALA A 32 -11.50 -0.51 -3.59
CA ALA A 32 -10.31 -0.84 -4.38
C ALA A 32 -9.07 -0.10 -3.87
N PHE A 33 -9.20 1.19 -3.52
CA PHE A 33 -8.11 1.95 -2.90
C PHE A 33 -7.66 1.36 -1.56
N ASN A 34 -8.61 1.00 -0.69
CA ASN A 34 -8.28 0.40 0.60
C ASN A 34 -7.55 -0.94 0.41
N ILE A 35 -8.04 -1.82 -0.47
CA ILE A 35 -7.40 -3.10 -0.77
C ILE A 35 -6.00 -2.90 -1.37
N PHE A 36 -5.84 -1.91 -2.24
CA PHE A 36 -4.54 -1.56 -2.80
C PHE A 36 -3.54 -1.14 -1.71
N ALA A 37 -3.97 -0.30 -0.76
CA ALA A 37 -3.15 0.10 0.38
C ALA A 37 -2.73 -1.11 1.25
N VAL A 38 -3.62 -2.09 1.46
CA VAL A 38 -3.33 -3.33 2.20
C VAL A 38 -2.16 -4.09 1.56
N ILE A 39 -2.24 -4.32 0.24
CA ILE A 39 -1.20 -5.05 -0.52
C ILE A 39 0.14 -4.31 -0.45
N LEU A 40 0.10 -2.99 -0.56
CA LEU A 40 1.26 -2.11 -0.48
C LEU A 40 1.98 -2.22 0.87
N PHE A 41 1.24 -2.10 1.98
CA PHE A 41 1.83 -2.19 3.32
C PHE A 41 2.34 -3.60 3.63
N ALA A 42 1.64 -4.65 3.18
CA ALA A 42 2.11 -6.02 3.32
C ALA A 42 3.42 -6.27 2.55
N ALA A 43 3.51 -5.79 1.31
CA ALA A 43 4.72 -5.89 0.50
C ALA A 43 5.90 -5.13 1.12
N LEU A 44 5.68 -3.90 1.62
CA LEU A 44 6.69 -3.13 2.34
C LEU A 44 7.18 -3.85 3.60
N GLY A 45 6.26 -4.41 4.40
CA GLY A 45 6.60 -5.20 5.57
C GLY A 45 7.48 -6.41 5.22
N GLY A 46 7.06 -7.22 4.25
CA GLY A 46 7.81 -8.41 3.81
C GLY A 46 9.21 -8.07 3.30
N VAL A 47 9.33 -7.00 2.51
CA VAL A 47 10.59 -6.55 1.92
C VAL A 47 11.53 -5.96 2.96
N GLN A 48 11.00 -5.23 3.95
CA GLN A 48 11.79 -4.72 5.05
C GLN A 48 12.31 -5.85 5.95
N ASN A 49 11.52 -6.91 6.17
CA ASN A 49 11.95 -8.11 6.89
C ASN A 49 13.05 -8.86 6.12
N TYR A 50 12.90 -9.01 4.80
CA TYR A 50 13.91 -9.62 3.94
C TYR A 50 15.22 -8.82 3.94
N ALA A 51 15.14 -7.50 3.82
CA ALA A 51 16.30 -6.62 3.84
C ALA A 51 17.00 -6.57 5.21
N ALA A 52 16.25 -6.71 6.31
CA ALA A 52 16.84 -6.81 7.65
C ALA A 52 17.67 -8.08 7.85
N LYS A 53 17.45 -9.12 7.03
CA LYS A 53 18.18 -10.40 7.05
C LYS A 53 19.33 -10.47 6.04
N GLN A 54 19.55 -9.45 5.21
CA GLN A 54 20.58 -9.48 4.16
C GLN A 54 21.54 -8.29 4.21
N ASP A 55 22.80 -8.56 3.83
CA ASP A 55 23.85 -7.57 3.64
C ASP A 55 23.60 -6.71 2.38
N GLN A 56 24.51 -5.77 2.03
CA GLN A 56 24.33 -4.68 1.03
C GLN A 56 23.43 -4.91 -0.20
N LYS A 57 23.34 -6.12 -0.75
CA LYS A 57 22.41 -6.49 -1.85
C LYS A 57 20.92 -6.33 -1.46
N GLY A 58 20.54 -6.68 -0.23
CA GLY A 58 19.18 -6.53 0.29
C GLY A 58 18.74 -5.06 0.36
N LYS A 59 19.66 -4.16 0.71
CA LYS A 59 19.42 -2.70 0.72
C LYS A 59 19.13 -2.14 -0.69
N LYS A 60 19.80 -2.65 -1.73
CA LYS A 60 19.59 -2.22 -3.12
C LYS A 60 18.22 -2.66 -3.65
N LEU A 61 17.80 -3.88 -3.30
CA LEU A 61 16.46 -4.39 -3.63
C LEU A 61 15.36 -3.61 -2.89
N LEU A 62 15.56 -3.33 -1.60
CA LEU A 62 14.66 -2.50 -0.80
C LEU A 62 14.42 -1.13 -1.46
N ARG A 63 15.49 -0.46 -1.89
CA ARG A 63 15.40 0.85 -2.54
C ARG A 63 14.58 0.79 -3.84
N ARG A 64 14.77 -0.24 -4.67
CA ARG A 64 13.96 -0.47 -5.89
C ARG A 64 12.48 -0.66 -5.57
N ILE A 65 12.17 -1.46 -4.55
CA ILE A 65 10.78 -1.74 -4.17
C ILE A 65 10.11 -0.48 -3.61
N TYR A 66 10.81 0.31 -2.79
CA TYR A 66 10.30 1.61 -2.37
C TYR A 66 10.01 2.53 -3.56
N THR A 67 10.90 2.57 -4.56
CA THR A 67 10.65 3.35 -5.78
C THR A 67 9.42 2.85 -6.53
N ILE A 68 9.24 1.54 -6.70
CA ILE A 68 8.06 0.96 -7.37
C ILE A 68 6.78 1.29 -6.60
N VAL A 69 6.81 1.15 -5.27
CA VAL A 69 5.70 1.48 -4.37
C VAL A 69 5.30 2.94 -4.51
N ILE A 70 6.26 3.86 -4.48
CA ILE A 70 6.01 5.30 -4.66
C ILE A 70 5.46 5.58 -6.05
N LEU A 71 6.02 4.97 -7.11
CA LEU A 71 5.52 5.11 -8.48
C LEU A 71 4.08 4.62 -8.62
N ALA A 72 3.76 3.47 -8.02
CA ALA A 72 2.43 2.89 -8.04
C ALA A 72 1.42 3.78 -7.29
N LEU A 73 1.83 4.37 -6.16
CA LEU A 73 1.04 5.37 -5.43
C LEU A 73 0.78 6.63 -6.25
N ILE A 74 1.81 7.17 -6.92
CA ILE A 74 1.69 8.37 -7.77
C ILE A 74 0.78 8.08 -8.97
N LEU A 75 0.97 6.95 -9.66
CA LEU A 75 0.13 6.56 -10.79
C LEU A 75 -1.33 6.34 -10.36
N PHE A 76 -1.55 5.71 -9.21
CA PHE A 76 -2.89 5.49 -8.69
C PHE A 76 -3.57 6.82 -8.29
N LEU A 77 -2.85 7.71 -7.59
CA LEU A 77 -3.36 9.04 -7.25
C LEU A 77 -3.64 9.88 -8.50
N GLY A 78 -2.77 9.81 -9.50
CA GLY A 78 -2.99 10.48 -10.79
C GLY A 78 -4.23 9.96 -11.51
N ALA A 79 -4.42 8.64 -11.55
CA ALA A 79 -5.62 8.02 -12.10
C ALA A 79 -6.88 8.42 -11.33
N LEU A 80 -6.81 8.49 -10.00
CA LEU A 80 -7.91 8.92 -9.14
C LEU A 80 -8.27 10.39 -9.40
N ILE A 81 -7.29 11.28 -9.47
CA ILE A 81 -7.50 12.72 -9.75
C ILE A 81 -8.12 12.92 -11.13
N VAL A 82 -7.58 12.27 -12.16
CA VAL A 82 -8.11 12.36 -13.53
C VAL A 82 -9.55 11.84 -13.58
N TRP A 83 -9.84 10.74 -12.89
CA TRP A 83 -11.19 10.21 -12.80
C TRP A 83 -12.16 11.18 -12.09
N THR A 84 -11.76 11.76 -10.95
CA THR A 84 -12.56 12.75 -10.22
C THR A 84 -12.81 14.01 -11.04
N LEU A 85 -11.80 14.53 -11.74
CA LEU A 85 -11.93 15.71 -12.61
C LEU A 85 -12.83 15.46 -13.83
N ARG A 86 -13.01 14.20 -14.24
CA ARG A 86 -13.87 13.83 -15.37
C ARG A 86 -15.33 13.62 -14.97
N GLN A 87 -15.59 13.44 -13.68
CA GLN A 87 -16.94 13.27 -13.11
C GLN A 87 -17.55 14.59 -12.60
N GLY A 88 -16.74 15.66 -12.48
CA GLY A 88 -17.16 16.99 -12.02
C GLY A 88 -17.59 17.93 -13.12
#